data_AF-A0A7S1HNN6-F1
#
_entry.id   AF-A0A7S1HNN6-F1
#
_cell.length_a   1.000
_cell.length_b   1.000
_cell.length_c   1.000
_cell.angle_alpha   90.00
_cell.angle_beta   90.00
_cell.angle_gamma   90.00
#
_symmetry.space_group_name_H-M   'P 1'
#
loop_
_entity.id
_entity.type
_entity.pdbx_description
1 polymer ?
#
loop_
_entity_poly.entity_id
_entity_poly.type
_entity_poly.pdbx_seq_one_letter_code
_entity_poly.pdbx_strand_id
1 'polypeptide(L)'
;KETLALRYAGHAGDVLDIDTVGPSRLVQVQCRPLADILQDHAISHVDFLSVDIEGQELKALSVFPFHQIRVDVVVAETMHMDWALNAVMSMKGFRLEHQFVLDCVYVRRGL
;
A
#
# COMPACT_ATOMS: atom_id res chain seq x y z
N LYS A 1 -6.69 -17.89 -8.13
CA LYS A 1 -6.96 -17.74 -6.69
C LYS A 1 -5.66 -18.12 -5.97
N GLU A 2 -4.88 -17.13 -5.54
CA GLU A 2 -3.62 -17.35 -4.83
C GLU A 2 -3.85 -17.07 -3.34
N THR A 3 -3.43 -18.00 -2.49
CA THR A 3 -3.53 -17.91 -1.03
C THR A 3 -2.17 -17.52 -0.50
N LEU A 4 -2.04 -16.32 0.06
CA LEU A 4 -0.82 -15.84 0.71
C LEU A 4 -1.02 -15.90 2.23
N ALA A 5 -0.13 -16.60 2.92
CA ALA A 5 -0.06 -16.56 4.37
C ALA A 5 0.59 -15.23 4.77
N LEU A 6 -0.21 -14.27 5.25
CA LEU A 6 0.31 -13.02 5.80
C LEU A 6 0.75 -13.27 7.24
N ARG A 7 2.01 -12.94 7.53
CA ARG A 7 2.48 -12.76 8.91
C ARG A 7 2.13 -11.33 9.30
N TYR A 8 1.17 -11.16 10.20
CA TYR A 8 0.94 -9.86 10.82
C TYR A 8 2.03 -9.70 11.89
N ALA A 9 3.07 -8.96 11.56
CA ALA A 9 4.10 -8.55 12.50
C ALA A 9 4.10 -7.02 12.46
N GLY A 10 3.28 -6.41 13.31
CA GLY A 10 3.35 -4.97 13.52
C GLY A 10 4.80 -4.62 13.86
N HIS A 11 5.33 -3.58 13.21
CA HIS A 11 6.73 -3.21 13.28
C HIS A 11 7.20 -3.04 14.73
N ALA A 12 7.89 -4.05 15.25
CA ALA A 12 8.82 -3.92 16.36
C ALA A 12 10.15 -4.42 15.82
N GLY A 13 10.99 -3.47 15.41
CA GLY A 13 12.40 -3.74 15.20
C GLY A 13 13.02 -4.33 16.46
N ASP A 14 14.09 -5.07 16.22
CA ASP A 14 15.00 -5.67 17.18
C ASP A 14 14.50 -6.91 17.91
N VAL A 15 15.45 -7.82 18.12
CA VAL A 15 15.32 -9.08 18.83
C VAL A 15 14.72 -8.81 20.21
N LEU A 16 13.40 -8.84 20.30
CA LEU A 16 12.66 -8.78 21.56
C LEU A 16 12.25 -10.19 21.94
N ASP A 17 12.64 -10.52 23.16
CA ASP A 17 12.35 -11.76 23.87
C ASP A 17 10.93 -12.25 23.55
N ILE A 18 10.83 -13.52 23.14
CA ILE A 18 9.58 -14.17 22.72
C ILE A 18 8.52 -14.18 23.85
N ASP A 19 8.93 -13.82 25.08
CA ASP A 19 8.13 -13.74 26.29
C ASP A 19 7.37 -12.41 26.47
N THR A 20 7.58 -11.40 25.61
CA THR A 20 6.96 -10.06 25.78
C THR A 20 5.75 -9.81 24.88
N VAL A 21 5.56 -10.63 23.85
CA VAL A 21 4.40 -10.57 22.95
C VAL A 21 3.43 -11.67 23.36
N GLY A 22 2.20 -11.30 23.75
CA GLY A 22 1.16 -12.28 24.04
C GLY A 22 0.97 -13.29 22.89
N PRO A 23 0.37 -14.46 23.14
CA PRO A 23 0.33 -15.56 22.18
C PRO A 23 -0.17 -15.10 20.81
N SER A 24 0.69 -15.20 19.80
CA SER A 24 0.31 -14.91 18.41
C SER A 24 -0.35 -16.14 17.79
N ARG A 25 -1.45 -15.92 17.08
CA ARG A 25 -2.17 -16.98 16.34
C ARG A 25 -2.11 -16.69 14.86
N LEU A 26 -1.67 -17.67 14.08
CA LEU A 26 -1.80 -17.63 12.63
C LEU A 26 -3.27 -17.74 12.25
N VAL A 27 -3.77 -16.73 11.53
CA VAL A 27 -5.12 -16.70 10.97
C VAL A 27 -5.02 -16.58 9.46
N GLN A 28 -5.81 -17.37 8.75
CA GLN A 28 -5.96 -17.22 7.31
C GLN A 28 -7.03 -16.17 7.03
N VAL A 29 -6.67 -15.15 6.26
CA VAL A 29 -7.58 -14.09 5.82
C VAL A 29 -7.72 -14.13 4.30
N GLN A 30 -8.91 -13.81 3.82
CA GLN A 30 -9.13 -13.68 2.38
C GLN A 30 -8.62 -12.31 1.91
N CYS A 31 -7.60 -12.30 1.06
CA CYS A 31 -7.14 -11.10 0.39
C CYS A 31 -7.83 -10.96 -0.98
N ARG A 32 -8.19 -9.73 -1.34
CA ARG A 32 -8.73 -9.38 -2.66
C ARG A 32 -8.01 -8.14 -3.18
N PRO A 33 -7.84 -7.99 -4.51
CA PRO A 33 -7.41 -6.73 -5.09
C PRO A 33 -8.37 -5.61 -4.69
N LEU A 34 -7.84 -4.45 -4.27
CA LEU A 34 -8.65 -3.27 -3.96
C LEU A 34 -9.52 -2.85 -5.16
N ALA A 35 -9.00 -3.00 -6.38
CA ALA A 35 -9.72 -2.68 -7.60
C ALA A 35 -11.03 -3.48 -7.74
N ASP A 36 -11.01 -4.77 -7.42
CA ASP A 36 -12.22 -5.62 -7.46
C ASP A 36 -13.26 -5.13 -6.44
N ILE A 37 -12.82 -4.75 -5.25
CA ILE A 37 -13.70 -4.21 -4.20
C ILE A 37 -14.33 -2.90 -4.67
N LEU A 38 -13.54 -1.98 -5.23
CA LEU A 38 -14.05 -0.70 -5.73
C LEU A 38 -15.04 -0.90 -6.90
N GLN A 39 -14.76 -1.84 -7.80
CA GLN A 39 -15.64 -2.19 -8.92
C GLN A 39 -16.98 -2.78 -8.45
N ASP A 40 -16.97 -3.67 -7.45
CA ASP A 40 -18.19 -4.24 -6.85
C ASP A 40 -19.13 -3.13 -6.34
N HIS A 41 -18.57 -1.99 -5.93
CA HIS A 41 -19.28 -0.82 -5.44
C HIS A 41 -19.47 0.29 -6.49
N ALA A 42 -19.15 0.02 -7.76
CA ALA A 42 -19.21 1.00 -8.86
C ALA A 42 -18.42 2.29 -8.59
N ILE A 43 -17.33 2.19 -7.82
CA ILE A 43 -16.43 3.31 -7.52
C ILE A 43 -15.33 3.36 -8.59
N SER A 44 -15.38 4.37 -9.45
CA SER A 44 -14.37 4.61 -10.48
C SER A 44 -13.43 5.78 -10.15
N HIS A 45 -13.69 6.50 -9.06
CA HIS A 45 -12.88 7.64 -8.62
C HIS A 45 -12.72 7.66 -7.11
N VAL A 46 -11.49 7.83 -6.66
CA VAL A 46 -11.09 7.96 -5.26
C VAL A 46 -10.31 9.27 -5.13
N ASP A 47 -10.82 10.23 -4.36
CA ASP A 47 -10.12 11.50 -4.15
C ASP A 47 -8.80 11.30 -3.39
N PHE A 48 -8.82 10.42 -2.39
CA PHE A 48 -7.70 10.17 -1.49
C PHE A 48 -7.59 8.70 -1.13
N LEU A 49 -6.40 8.13 -1.31
CA LEU A 49 -6.06 6.76 -0.94
C LEU A 49 -4.86 6.74 0.00
N SER A 50 -5.05 6.27 1.23
CA SER A 50 -3.96 5.94 2.15
C SER A 50 -3.68 4.44 2.10
N VAL A 51 -2.41 4.07 1.97
CA VAL A 51 -1.96 2.68 1.84
C VAL A 51 -0.86 2.42 2.85
N ASP A 52 -1.13 1.49 3.74
CA ASP A 52 -0.21 0.93 4.73
C ASP A 52 -0.52 -0.58 4.75
N ILE A 53 0.38 -1.37 4.15
CA ILE A 53 0.22 -2.81 3.99
C ILE A 53 1.48 -3.57 4.40
N GLU A 54 2.21 -3.00 5.37
CA GLU A 54 3.35 -3.59 6.06
C GLU A 54 4.44 -4.07 5.07
N GLY A 55 4.83 -3.17 4.16
CA GLY A 55 5.96 -3.36 3.24
C GLY A 55 5.64 -3.93 1.86
N GLN A 56 4.36 -4.02 1.50
CA GLN A 56 3.90 -4.58 0.22
C GLN A 56 3.38 -3.51 -0.77
N GLU A 57 3.58 -2.23 -0.46
CA GLU A 57 3.06 -1.05 -1.18
C GLU A 57 3.47 -1.07 -2.65
N LEU A 58 4.77 -1.27 -2.91
CA LEU A 58 5.30 -1.37 -4.27
C LEU A 58 4.57 -2.44 -5.09
N LYS A 59 4.35 -3.63 -4.51
CA LYS A 59 3.66 -4.73 -5.21
C LYS A 59 2.20 -4.38 -5.49
N ALA A 60 1.47 -3.87 -4.49
CA ALA A 60 0.06 -3.53 -4.63
C ALA A 60 -0.16 -2.38 -5.63
N LEU A 61 0.61 -1.31 -5.51
CA LEU A 61 0.49 -0.11 -6.36
C LEU A 61 0.99 -0.34 -7.78
N SER A 62 1.95 -1.25 -7.99
CA SER A 62 2.41 -1.62 -9.34
C SER A 62 1.31 -2.24 -10.20
N VAL A 63 0.46 -3.08 -9.60
CA VAL A 63 -0.62 -3.78 -10.31
C VAL A 63 -1.96 -3.05 -10.26
N PHE A 64 -2.10 -2.01 -9.41
CA PHE A 64 -3.34 -1.26 -9.32
C PHE A 64 -3.69 -0.58 -10.67
N PRO A 65 -4.94 -0.70 -11.16
CA PRO A 65 -5.34 -0.22 -12.47
C PRO A 65 -5.73 1.28 -12.44
N PHE A 66 -4.75 2.16 -12.19
CA PHE A 66 -4.95 3.62 -12.14
C PHE A 66 -5.53 4.26 -13.42
N HIS A 67 -5.60 3.50 -14.52
CA HIS A 67 -6.23 3.91 -15.78
C HIS A 67 -7.74 3.62 -15.82
N GLN A 68 -8.23 2.71 -14.98
CA GLN A 68 -9.66 2.36 -14.86
C GLN A 68 -10.28 3.06 -13.65
N ILE A 69 -9.52 3.12 -12.55
CA ILE A 69 -9.93 3.74 -11.30
C ILE A 69 -9.05 4.97 -11.11
N ARG A 70 -9.66 6.15 -11.24
CA ARG A 70 -8.98 7.41 -11.00
C ARG A 70 -8.71 7.55 -9.51
N VAL A 71 -7.48 7.89 -9.16
CA VAL A 71 -7.07 8.22 -7.79
C VAL A 71 -6.30 9.53 -7.82
N ASP A 72 -6.72 10.54 -7.07
CA ASP A 72 -6.13 11.89 -7.18
C ASP A 72 -4.91 12.05 -6.28
N VAL A 73 -4.99 11.59 -5.03
CA VAL A 73 -3.89 11.61 -4.07
C VAL A 73 -3.67 10.22 -3.48
N VAL A 74 -2.40 9.80 -3.39
CA VAL A 74 -1.99 8.57 -2.71
C VAL A 74 -0.99 8.92 -1.62
N VAL A 75 -1.24 8.43 -0.40
CA VAL A 75 -0.24 8.38 0.67
C VAL A 75 0.14 6.93 0.85
N ALA A 76 1.41 6.61 0.68
CA ALA A 76 1.92 5.26 0.86
C ALA A 76 2.93 5.23 1.99
N GLU A 77 2.80 4.26 2.89
CA GLU A 77 3.84 3.94 3.85
C GLU A 77 5.10 3.52 3.08
N THR A 78 6.23 4.10 3.45
CA THR A 78 7.54 3.77 2.89
C THR A 78 8.59 3.80 3.98
N MET A 79 9.42 2.77 4.09
CA MET A 79 10.61 2.85 4.92
C MET A 79 11.75 3.49 4.13
N HIS A 80 12.03 4.76 4.42
CA HIS A 80 13.02 5.60 3.72
C HIS A 80 12.68 5.90 2.24
N MET A 81 13.66 6.42 1.51
CA MET A 81 13.50 6.81 0.11
C MET A 81 13.41 5.59 -0.80
N ASP A 82 12.18 5.15 -1.08
CA ASP A 82 11.88 4.05 -2.01
C ASP A 82 11.86 4.56 -3.46
N TRP A 83 13.03 4.48 -4.11
CA TRP A 83 13.21 4.85 -5.51
C TRP A 83 12.37 4.01 -6.46
N ALA A 84 12.09 2.74 -6.13
CA ALA A 84 11.32 1.85 -6.97
C ALA A 84 9.83 2.24 -6.93
N LEU A 85 9.30 2.51 -5.74
CA LEU A 85 7.93 3.01 -5.60
C LEU A 85 7.76 4.36 -6.30
N ASN A 86 8.71 5.28 -6.10
CA ASN A 86 8.72 6.58 -6.78
C ASN A 86 8.70 6.44 -8.32
N ALA A 87 9.51 5.53 -8.86
CA ALA A 87 9.53 5.24 -10.30
C ALA A 87 8.19 4.68 -10.79
N VAL A 88 7.62 3.72 -10.07
CA VAL A 88 6.30 3.13 -10.39
C VAL A 88 5.22 4.20 -10.37
N MET A 89 5.11 4.98 -9.29
CA MET A 89 4.10 6.03 -9.18
C MET A 89 4.25 7.08 -10.28
N SER A 90 5.48 7.45 -10.63
CA SER A 90 5.76 8.34 -11.77
C SER A 90 5.27 7.77 -13.10
N MET A 91 5.51 6.48 -13.37
CA MET A 91 5.00 5.79 -14.57
C MET A 91 3.47 5.68 -14.58
N LYS A 92 2.83 5.62 -13.41
CA LYS A 92 1.37 5.60 -13.26
C LYS A 92 0.73 6.99 -13.35
N GLY A 93 1.51 8.04 -13.63
CA GLY A 93 1.01 9.39 -13.84
C GLY A 93 0.94 10.26 -12.59
N PHE A 94 1.66 9.89 -11.53
CA PHE A 94 1.77 10.71 -10.32
C PHE A 94 3.10 11.47 -10.28
N ARG A 95 3.16 12.51 -9.45
CA ARG A 95 4.39 13.16 -9.00
C ARG A 95 4.53 12.95 -7.50
N LEU A 96 5.75 12.78 -7.02
CA LEU A 96 6.04 12.86 -5.59
C LEU A 96 5.91 14.33 -5.17
N GLU A 97 4.99 14.63 -4.26
CA GLU A 97 4.76 15.98 -3.74
C GLU A 97 5.56 16.18 -2.44
N HIS A 98 5.51 15.22 -1.51
CA HIS A 98 6.26 15.26 -0.26
C HIS A 98 6.79 13.88 0.14
N GLN A 99 7.95 13.85 0.78
CA GLN A 99 8.54 12.67 1.43
C GLN A 99 8.67 12.96 2.93
N PHE A 100 8.09 12.11 3.75
CA PHE A 100 8.30 12.01 5.19
C PHE A 100 9.17 10.80 5.51
N VAL A 101 9.52 10.63 6.79
CA VAL A 101 10.38 9.51 7.25
C VAL A 101 9.75 8.16 6.91
N LEU A 102 8.43 8.05 7.07
CA LEU A 102 7.67 6.81 6.89
C LEU A 102 6.59 6.90 5.81
N ASP A 103 6.46 8.02 5.10
CA ASP A 103 5.39 8.21 4.13
C ASP A 103 5.85 8.97 2.87
N CYS A 104 5.27 8.61 1.73
CA CYS A 104 5.31 9.41 0.52
C CYS A 104 3.92 9.93 0.17
N VAL A 105 3.82 11.21 -0.19
CA VAL A 105 2.61 11.80 -0.76
C VAL A 105 2.77 11.93 -2.27
N TYR A 106 1.93 11.24 -3.01
CA TYR A 106 1.86 11.28 -4.47
C TYR A 106 0.59 12.00 -4.92
N VAL A 107 0.73 12.94 -5.85
CA VAL A 107 -0.40 13.65 -6.45
C VAL A 107 -0.44 13.35 -7.95
N ARG A 108 -1.62 13.03 -8.47
CA ARG A 108 -1.80 12.78 -9.90
C ARG A 108 -1.42 14.04 -10.70
N ARG A 109 -0.69 13.85 -11.80
CA ARG A 109 -0.31 14.96 -12.69
C ARG A 109 -1.56 15.55 -13.36
N GLY A 110 -1.62 16.88 -13.41
CA GLY A 110 -2.74 17.61 -14.01
C GLY A 110 -3.90 17.92 -13.04
N LEU A 111 -3.77 17.59 -11.76
CA LEU A 111 -4.48 18.28 -10.67
C LEU A 111 -3.78 19.58 -10.30
#